data_AF-A0A535QA90-F1
#
_entry.id   AF-A0A535QA90-F1
#
_cell.length_a   1.000
_cell.length_b   1.000
_cell.length_c   1.000
_cell.angle_alpha   90.00
_cell.angle_beta   90.00
_cell.angle_gamma   90.00
#
_symmetry.space_group_name_H-M   'P 1'
#
loop_
_entity.id
_entity.type
_entity.pdbx_description
1 polymer ?
#
loop_
_entity_poly.entity_id
_entity_poly.type
_entity_poly.pdbx_seq_one_letter_code
_entity_poly.pdbx_strand_id
1 'polypeptide(L)'
;GEPVPDAMVEIWQANVHGRYNHSGDQGPAQLDATFLGFGRSGTAENGNYWFETIKPGPVSFNGERVQAPHIGVTVFARGLLNHLVTRLYFEDEPTNTEDPILQFVPDERRSTLLARRETLEGIIVYRFDIVMQGAGETAFFNL
;
A
#
# COMPACT_ATOMS: atom_id res chain seq x y z
N GLY A 1 -6.27 -6.09 -18.71
CA GLY A 1 -5.12 -5.89 -19.62
C GLY A 1 -4.23 -7.11 -19.58
N GLU A 2 -3.09 -7.07 -20.26
CA GLU A 2 -2.09 -8.13 -20.18
C GLU A 2 -1.35 -8.09 -18.83
N PRO A 3 -1.07 -9.24 -18.20
CA PRO A 3 -0.27 -9.29 -16.98
C PRO A 3 1.17 -8.85 -17.25
N VAL A 4 1.83 -8.30 -16.22
CA VAL A 4 3.26 -7.98 -16.26
C VAL A 4 4.00 -9.08 -15.49
N PRO A 5 4.66 -10.04 -16.15
CA PRO A 5 5.23 -11.21 -15.49
C PRO A 5 6.62 -10.98 -14.91
N ASP A 6 7.28 -9.86 -15.23
CA ASP A 6 8.65 -9.55 -14.82
C ASP A 6 8.76 -8.28 -13.96
N ALA A 7 7.70 -7.97 -13.21
CA ALA A 7 7.73 -6.91 -12.23
C ALA A 7 8.27 -7.38 -10.87
N MET A 8 8.82 -6.43 -10.11
CA MET A 8 9.14 -6.57 -8.70
C MET A 8 8.29 -5.55 -7.93
N VAL A 9 7.59 -6.02 -6.91
CA VAL A 9 6.79 -5.18 -6.01
C VAL A 9 7.49 -5.15 -4.66
N GLU A 10 7.63 -3.97 -4.10
CA GLU A 10 8.07 -3.76 -2.74
C GLU A 10 6.97 -3.13 -1.91
N ILE A 11 6.90 -3.51 -0.64
CA ILE A 11 6.04 -2.87 0.34
C ILE A 11 6.86 -2.30 1.48
N TRP A 12 6.40 -1.16 2.01
CA TRP A 12 6.90 -0.57 3.24
C TRP A 12 5.74 -0.04 4.07
N GLN A 13 5.67 -0.43 5.35
CA GLN A 13 4.55 -0.12 6.23
C GLN A 13 4.95 0.03 7.70
N ALA A 14 4.06 0.66 8.46
CA ALA A 14 4.13 0.73 9.90
C ALA A 14 3.66 -0.58 10.56
N ASN A 15 3.90 -0.75 11.85
CA ASN A 15 3.34 -1.86 12.64
C ASN A 15 1.84 -1.63 12.97
N VAL A 16 1.24 -2.53 13.76
CA VAL A 16 -0.17 -2.43 14.21
C VAL A 16 -0.50 -1.17 15.00
N HIS A 17 0.51 -0.47 15.55
CA HIS A 17 0.35 0.77 16.30
C HIS A 17 0.61 2.02 15.45
N GLY A 18 0.86 1.87 14.14
CA GLY A 18 1.16 2.99 13.25
C GLY A 18 2.59 3.53 13.43
N ARG A 19 3.51 2.70 13.93
CA ARG A 19 4.91 3.05 14.15
C ARG A 19 5.83 2.35 13.14
N TYR A 20 6.65 3.11 12.42
CA TYR A 20 7.68 2.54 11.55
C TYR A 20 8.92 2.14 12.35
N ASN A 21 9.48 0.98 12.02
CA ASN A 21 10.81 0.55 12.46
C ASN A 21 11.89 1.24 11.62
N HIS A 22 11.95 2.57 11.73
CA HIS A 22 12.87 3.43 10.98
C HIS A 22 13.32 4.59 11.87
N SER A 23 14.61 4.96 11.76
CA SER A 23 15.21 6.02 12.59
C SER A 23 14.63 7.41 12.31
N GLY A 24 14.04 7.63 11.14
CA GLY A 24 13.36 8.89 10.80
C GLY A 24 11.98 9.05 11.45
N ASP A 25 11.37 7.96 11.91
CA ASP A 25 10.16 8.05 12.71
C ASP A 25 10.57 8.29 14.18
N GLN A 26 9.99 9.29 14.82
CA GLN A 26 10.24 9.63 16.23
C GLN A 26 8.91 9.79 16.99
N GLY A 27 7.81 9.28 16.42
CA GLY A 27 6.47 9.36 17.00
C GLY A 27 6.32 8.55 18.30
N PRO A 28 5.32 8.88 19.13
CA PRO A 28 5.14 8.27 20.45
C PRO A 28 4.49 6.87 20.40
N ALA A 29 4.03 6.42 19.23
CA ALA A 29 3.42 5.10 19.07
C ALA A 29 4.40 3.97 19.40
N GLN A 30 3.88 2.85 19.90
CA GLN A 30 4.71 1.72 20.36
C GLN A 30 5.49 1.11 19.19
N LEU A 31 6.82 1.08 19.33
CA LEU A 31 7.71 0.41 18.39
C LEU A 31 7.66 -1.11 18.60
N ASP A 32 7.58 -1.84 17.50
CA ASP A 32 7.85 -3.28 17.46
C ASP A 32 9.19 -3.48 16.73
N ALA A 33 10.24 -3.80 17.49
CA ALA A 33 11.58 -3.99 16.94
C ALA A 33 11.71 -5.28 16.13
N THR A 34 10.77 -6.22 16.26
CA THR A 34 10.79 -7.50 15.53
C THR A 34 10.10 -7.39 14.18
N PHE A 35 9.23 -6.39 14.00
CA PHE A 35 8.57 -6.12 12.73
C PHE A 35 9.42 -5.20 11.86
N LEU A 36 9.91 -5.73 10.73
CA LEU A 36 10.72 -4.96 9.78
C LEU A 36 9.88 -3.99 8.94
N GLY A 37 8.61 -4.31 8.70
CA GLY A 37 7.70 -3.48 7.90
C GLY A 37 8.02 -3.42 6.41
N PHE A 38 9.04 -4.14 5.93
CA PHE A 38 9.45 -4.17 4.53
C PHE A 38 9.30 -5.58 3.94
N GLY A 39 8.93 -5.66 2.66
CA GLY A 39 8.88 -6.91 1.91
C GLY A 39 9.09 -6.68 0.41
N ARG A 40 9.57 -7.71 -0.29
CA ARG A 40 9.76 -7.71 -1.75
C ARG A 40 9.22 -9.00 -2.36
N SER A 41 8.46 -8.89 -3.46
CA SER A 41 7.83 -10.01 -4.15
C SER A 41 7.89 -9.80 -5.66
N GLY A 42 8.34 -10.81 -6.40
CA GLY A 42 8.29 -10.81 -7.86
C GLY A 42 6.91 -11.26 -8.36
N THR A 43 6.50 -10.78 -9.53
CA THR A 43 5.30 -11.29 -10.19
C THR A 43 5.53 -12.67 -10.81
N ALA A 44 4.53 -13.53 -10.76
CA ALA A 44 4.48 -14.78 -11.52
C ALA A 44 4.10 -14.53 -12.99
N GLU A 45 4.12 -15.57 -13.82
CA GLU A 45 3.76 -15.49 -15.25
C GLU A 45 2.35 -14.90 -15.51
N ASN A 46 1.43 -15.10 -14.57
CA ASN A 46 0.08 -14.54 -14.62
C ASN A 46 -0.03 -13.12 -14.00
N GLY A 47 1.09 -12.50 -13.63
CA GLY A 47 1.16 -11.18 -13.00
C GLY A 47 0.87 -11.17 -11.49
N ASN A 48 0.55 -12.32 -10.89
CA ASN A 48 0.24 -12.37 -9.46
C ASN A 48 1.50 -12.15 -8.61
N TYR A 49 1.32 -11.44 -7.50
CA TYR A 49 2.29 -11.31 -6.42
C TYR A 49 1.54 -11.44 -5.09
N TRP A 50 2.26 -11.68 -4.01
CA TRP A 50 1.66 -11.75 -2.69
C TRP A 50 2.65 -11.37 -1.59
N PHE A 51 2.09 -10.99 -0.45
CA PHE A 51 2.77 -10.73 0.81
C PHE A 51 1.94 -11.30 1.94
N GLU A 52 2.57 -11.92 2.91
CA GLU A 52 1.97 -12.20 4.21
C GLU A 52 2.46 -11.13 5.19
N THR A 53 1.53 -10.40 5.78
CA THR A 53 1.84 -9.29 6.68
C THR A 53 0.66 -8.98 7.59
N ILE A 54 0.84 -8.02 8.49
CA ILE A 54 -0.20 -7.50 9.39
C ILE A 54 -0.93 -6.31 8.74
N LYS A 55 -2.14 -6.01 9.19
CA LYS A 55 -2.79 -4.73 8.86
C LYS A 55 -2.15 -3.63 9.72
N PRO A 56 -1.52 -2.60 9.14
CA PRO A 56 -0.85 -1.55 9.90
C PRO A 56 -1.87 -0.71 10.68
N GLY A 57 -1.40 -0.06 11.74
CA GLY A 57 -2.16 0.97 12.42
C GLY A 57 -2.15 2.30 11.65
N PRO A 58 -3.01 3.25 12.03
CA PRO A 58 -3.02 4.58 11.44
C PRO A 58 -1.76 5.38 11.84
N VAL A 59 -1.25 6.23 10.95
CA VAL A 59 0.06 6.91 11.11
C VAL A 59 -0.13 8.41 11.30
N SER A 60 0.59 9.06 12.22
CA SER A 60 0.55 10.52 12.36
C SER A 60 0.99 11.22 11.06
N PHE A 61 0.25 12.23 10.61
CA PHE A 61 0.61 13.00 9.42
C PHE A 61 1.49 14.22 9.77
N ASN A 62 1.00 15.04 10.72
CA ASN A 62 1.63 16.30 11.11
C ASN A 62 1.43 16.60 12.61
N GLY A 63 1.24 15.58 13.44
CA GLY A 63 0.94 15.71 14.87
C GLY A 63 -0.52 16.04 15.21
N GLU A 64 -1.29 16.57 14.25
CA GLU A 64 -2.72 16.90 14.45
C GLU A 64 -3.63 15.94 13.69
N ARG A 65 -3.29 15.65 12.44
CA ARG A 65 -4.03 14.73 11.57
C ARG A 65 -3.39 13.36 11.53
N VAL A 66 -4.20 12.39 11.17
CA VAL A 66 -3.84 10.98 11.11
C VAL A 66 -4.11 10.46 9.71
N GLN A 67 -3.20 9.65 9.19
CA GLN A 67 -3.37 8.89 7.97
C GLN A 67 -4.07 7.57 8.29
N ALA A 68 -5.03 7.18 7.47
CA ALA A 68 -5.68 5.87 7.53
C ALA A 68 -4.64 4.75 7.40
N PRO A 69 -4.93 3.53 7.90
CA PRO A 69 -4.08 2.37 7.66
C PRO A 69 -3.74 2.22 6.17
N HIS A 70 -2.44 2.21 5.86
CA HIS A 70 -1.96 2.11 4.50
C HIS A 70 -0.62 1.40 4.41
N ILE A 71 -0.34 0.86 3.23
CA ILE A 71 0.95 0.26 2.86
C ILE A 71 1.52 1.07 1.69
N GLY A 72 2.75 1.53 1.82
CA GLY A 72 3.50 2.11 0.70
C GLY A 72 3.92 1.00 -0.26
N VAL A 73 3.72 1.19 -1.56
CA VAL A 73 4.01 0.18 -2.59
C VAL A 73 4.90 0.80 -3.66
N THR A 74 6.00 0.12 -3.98
CA THR A 74 6.89 0.51 -5.08
C THR A 74 6.93 -0.59 -6.13
N VAL A 75 6.77 -0.23 -7.40
CA VAL A 75 6.75 -1.15 -8.54
C VAL A 75 7.94 -0.88 -9.45
N PHE A 76 8.67 -1.94 -9.73
CA PHE A 76 9.74 -2.01 -10.73
C PHE A 76 9.30 -2.97 -11.82
N ALA A 77 9.55 -2.63 -13.08
CA ALA A 77 9.26 -3.50 -14.21
C ALA A 77 10.10 -3.07 -15.41
N ARG A 78 10.32 -3.98 -16.35
CA ARG A 78 10.98 -3.63 -17.61
C ARG A 78 10.17 -2.56 -18.34
N GLY A 79 10.85 -1.55 -18.86
CA GLY A 79 10.24 -0.43 -19.58
C GLY A 79 9.85 0.76 -18.69
N LEU A 80 9.87 0.60 -17.35
CA LEU A 80 9.79 1.73 -16.43
C LEU A 80 11.16 2.42 -16.32
N LEU A 81 11.24 3.68 -16.74
CA LEU A 81 12.45 4.49 -16.58
C LEU A 81 12.68 4.89 -15.12
N ASN A 82 11.59 5.11 -14.38
CA ASN A 82 11.57 5.34 -12.94
C ASN A 82 10.61 4.34 -12.31
N HIS A 83 10.93 3.87 -11.10
CA HIS A 83 9.99 3.07 -10.33
C HIS A 83 8.73 3.88 -10.03
N LEU A 84 7.59 3.21 -10.01
CA LEU A 84 6.33 3.85 -9.67
C LEU A 84 6.04 3.63 -8.19
N VAL A 85 5.62 4.70 -7.51
CA VAL A 85 5.23 4.62 -6.10
C VAL A 85 3.73 4.85 -5.99
N THR A 86 3.05 4.01 -5.22
CA THR A 86 1.63 4.13 -4.90
C THR A 86 1.38 3.77 -3.43
N ARG A 87 0.12 3.76 -3.02
CA ARG A 87 -0.32 3.31 -1.70
C ARG A 87 -1.48 2.35 -1.85
N LEU A 88 -1.49 1.36 -0.98
CA LEU A 88 -2.64 0.51 -0.72
C LEU A 88 -3.33 1.00 0.55
N TYR A 89 -4.62 1.24 0.46
CA TYR A 89 -5.55 1.45 1.58
C TYR A 89 -6.50 0.24 1.66
N PHE A 90 -7.16 0.04 2.79
CA PHE A 90 -8.06 -1.09 2.99
C PHE A 90 -9.50 -0.64 2.78
N GLU A 91 -10.27 -1.30 1.90
CA GLU A 91 -11.62 -0.81 1.55
C GLU A 91 -12.60 -0.74 2.74
N ASP A 92 -12.35 -1.56 3.76
CA ASP A 92 -13.17 -1.69 4.96
C ASP A 92 -12.81 -0.67 6.05
N GLU A 93 -11.89 0.26 5.79
CA GLU A 93 -11.48 1.31 6.73
C GLU A 93 -12.33 2.58 6.61
N PRO A 94 -13.14 2.92 7.62
CA PRO A 94 -13.93 4.16 7.61
C PRO A 94 -13.05 5.43 7.59
N THR A 95 -11.85 5.32 8.16
CA THR A 95 -10.87 6.42 8.27
C THR A 95 -10.32 6.88 6.93
N ASN A 96 -10.50 6.11 5.86
CA ASN A 96 -10.10 6.50 4.50
C ASN A 96 -10.70 7.86 4.07
N THR A 97 -11.91 8.17 4.52
CA THR A 97 -12.60 9.42 4.14
C THR A 97 -11.94 10.68 4.68
N GLU A 98 -11.17 10.56 5.76
CA GLU A 98 -10.46 11.65 6.43
C GLU A 98 -8.96 11.66 6.15
N ASP A 99 -8.44 10.65 5.42
CA ASP A 99 -7.01 10.52 5.15
C ASP A 99 -6.50 11.72 4.31
N PRO A 100 -5.50 12.47 4.81
CA PRO A 100 -5.05 13.68 4.16
C PRO A 100 -4.39 13.42 2.80
N ILE A 101 -3.82 12.23 2.57
CA ILE A 101 -3.17 11.89 1.30
C ILE A 101 -4.19 11.40 0.28
N LEU A 102 -5.14 10.56 0.69
CA LEU A 102 -6.22 10.08 -0.18
C LEU A 102 -7.13 11.23 -0.62
N GLN A 103 -7.31 12.27 0.22
CA GLN A 103 -8.05 13.48 -0.15
C GLN A 103 -7.39 14.28 -1.29
N PHE A 104 -6.06 14.20 -1.47
CA PHE A 104 -5.39 14.81 -2.62
C PHE A 104 -5.59 14.05 -3.94
N VAL A 105 -6.03 12.80 -3.88
CA VAL A 105 -6.33 12.00 -5.07
C VAL A 105 -7.73 12.41 -5.60
N PRO A 106 -7.88 12.68 -6.92
CA PRO A 106 -9.19 12.92 -7.52
C PRO A 106 -10.18 11.80 -7.18
N ASP A 107 -11.43 12.18 -6.91
CA ASP A 107 -12.43 11.26 -6.35
C ASP A 107 -12.62 10.02 -7.23
N GLU A 108 -12.69 10.21 -8.56
CA GLU A 108 -12.84 9.11 -9.52
C GLU A 108 -11.66 8.12 -9.54
N ARG A 109 -10.50 8.48 -8.98
CA ARG A 109 -9.30 7.62 -8.91
C ARG A 109 -9.07 7.00 -7.54
N ARG A 110 -9.73 7.45 -6.48
CA ARG A 110 -9.48 6.97 -5.09
C ARG A 110 -9.70 5.46 -4.96
N SER A 111 -10.70 4.92 -5.63
CA SER A 111 -11.01 3.49 -5.63
C SER A 111 -9.86 2.63 -6.16
N THR A 112 -8.97 3.18 -6.99
CA THR A 112 -7.79 2.45 -7.50
C THR A 112 -6.72 2.19 -6.45
N LEU A 113 -6.84 2.82 -5.27
CA LEU A 113 -5.93 2.64 -4.13
C LEU A 113 -6.54 1.77 -3.03
N LEU A 114 -7.80 1.34 -3.15
CA LEU A 114 -8.49 0.55 -2.15
C LEU A 114 -8.34 -0.95 -2.46
N ALA A 115 -7.63 -1.68 -1.60
CA ALA A 115 -7.58 -3.12 -1.66
C ALA A 115 -8.88 -3.73 -1.15
N ARG A 116 -9.43 -4.65 -1.95
CA ARG A 116 -10.69 -5.31 -1.65
C ARG A 116 -10.49 -6.40 -0.61
N ARG A 117 -11.30 -6.41 0.44
CA ARG A 117 -11.31 -7.42 1.48
C ARG A 117 -12.06 -8.66 0.98
N GLU A 118 -11.33 -9.75 0.89
CA GLU A 118 -11.85 -11.06 0.51
C GLU A 118 -11.65 -12.05 1.67
N THR A 119 -12.34 -13.18 1.61
CA THR A 119 -12.11 -14.31 2.51
C THR A 119 -11.84 -15.54 1.67
N LEU A 120 -10.62 -16.07 1.78
CA LEU A 120 -10.19 -17.27 1.07
C LEU A 120 -9.86 -18.34 2.10
N GLU A 121 -10.56 -19.47 2.04
CA GLU A 121 -10.34 -20.61 2.94
C GLU A 121 -10.37 -20.25 4.45
N GLY A 122 -11.18 -19.25 4.81
CA GLY A 122 -11.33 -18.78 6.19
C GLY A 122 -10.29 -17.74 6.64
N ILE A 123 -9.37 -17.33 5.75
CA ILE A 123 -8.36 -16.31 5.99
C ILE A 123 -8.77 -15.01 5.29
N ILE A 124 -8.59 -13.87 5.98
CA ILE A 124 -8.80 -12.55 5.39
C ILE A 124 -7.65 -12.27 4.41
N VAL A 125 -8.00 -11.94 3.17
CA VAL A 125 -7.04 -11.55 2.13
C VAL A 125 -7.45 -10.18 1.62
N TYR A 126 -6.47 -9.34 1.29
CA TYR A 126 -6.73 -8.08 0.59
C TYR A 126 -6.22 -8.17 -0.83
N ARG A 127 -7.13 -8.05 -1.80
CA ARG A 127 -6.81 -8.06 -3.21
C ARG A 127 -6.55 -6.64 -3.70
N PHE A 128 -5.35 -6.41 -4.21
CA PHE A 128 -4.93 -5.14 -4.79
C PHE A 128 -4.38 -5.37 -6.19
N ASP A 129 -5.12 -4.94 -7.21
CA ASP A 129 -4.69 -5.04 -8.60
C ASP A 129 -4.00 -3.71 -8.98
N ILE A 130 -2.73 -3.75 -9.42
CA ILE A 130 -2.00 -2.56 -9.88
C ILE A 130 -2.13 -2.45 -11.40
N VAL A 131 -2.83 -1.43 -11.87
CA VAL A 131 -3.08 -1.17 -13.29
C VAL A 131 -2.13 -0.07 -13.76
N MET A 132 -1.16 -0.46 -14.59
CA MET A 132 -0.06 0.41 -15.00
C MET A 132 -0.46 1.55 -15.94
N GLN A 133 -1.52 1.36 -16.75
CA GLN A 133 -1.99 2.37 -17.70
C GLN A 133 -3.42 2.07 -18.18
N GLY A 134 -4.13 3.10 -18.64
CA GLY A 134 -5.42 3.00 -19.31
C GLY A 134 -6.62 3.10 -18.37
N ALA A 135 -7.72 2.42 -18.71
CA ALA A 135 -8.94 2.46 -17.90
C ALA A 135 -8.69 1.82 -16.52
N GLY A 136 -8.97 2.58 -15.45
CA GLY A 136 -8.70 2.15 -14.08
C GLY A 136 -7.23 2.23 -13.66
N GLU A 137 -6.39 3.00 -14.38
CA GLU A 137 -4.99 3.21 -14.01
C GLU A 137 -4.84 3.63 -12.54
N THR A 138 -4.03 2.86 -11.81
CA THR A 138 -3.70 3.11 -10.41
C THR A 138 -3.10 4.50 -10.24
N ALA A 139 -3.54 5.24 -9.22
CA ALA A 139 -2.91 6.52 -8.90
C ALA A 139 -1.47 6.29 -8.41
N PHE A 140 -0.50 6.96 -9.04
CA PHE A 140 0.91 6.93 -8.66
C PHE A 140 1.34 8.31 -8.14
N PHE A 141 2.26 8.33 -7.19
CA PHE A 141 2.75 9.53 -6.53
C PHE A 141 4.18 9.85 -6.96
N ASN A 142 4.51 11.15 -6.95
CA ASN A 142 5.88 11.63 -7.03
C ASN A 142 6.31 11.98 -5.60
N LEU A 143 7.27 11.23 -5.04
CA LEU A 143 7.78 11.41 -3.67
C LEU A 143 9.13 12.14 -3.67
#